data_AF-A0A973MVQ0-F1
#
_entry.id   AF-A0A973MVQ0-F1
#
_cell.length_a   1.000
_cell.length_b   1.000
_cell.length_c   1.000
_cell.angle_alpha   90.00
_cell.angle_beta   90.00
_cell.angle_gamma   90.00
#
_symmetry.space_group_name_H-M   'P 1'
#
loop_
_entity.id
_entity.type
_entity.pdbx_description
1 polymer ?
#
loop_
_entity_poly.entity_id
_entity_poly.type
_entity_poly.pdbx_seq_one_letter_code
_entity_poly.pdbx_strand_id
1 'polypeptide(L)'
;MRPEVDVAVVGAGVAGLTAAHELRRAGLSVQVYELLPQVGGRMRSLRHEGWTVDTGAEQVASRGYRATWELLRRLGAGPADVPRVGGAVAVWRGGRAHLGVGESTAVFTGAGLSARARLDLAVFSAWTGRRRARFDGDRPEHTPLGAATVRQTAARYHPDLHDYLLQPVAGGFFGWDTARSAAAPLVSLLLEAGSPTTWRTYRDGMDFLARRLAAGTDVVTGRAVREVTDAGEHAVLRFDDGEVRARAAVLAVPAPVAVALRPDVPADERPFVTACTFTPMMKVSYLLDRPLAPAARRPVHILLTPAVEEDVLSGVVV
;
A
#
# COMPACT_ATOMS: atom_id res chain seq x y z
N MET A 1 -3.19 28.39 -28.49
CA MET A 1 -3.34 27.11 -29.23
C MET A 1 -4.28 26.22 -28.45
N ARG A 2 -5.06 25.34 -29.11
CA ARG A 2 -6.05 24.49 -28.41
C ARG A 2 -5.36 23.28 -27.75
N PRO A 3 -5.86 22.79 -26.60
CA PRO A 3 -5.39 21.56 -25.98
C PRO A 3 -5.57 20.34 -26.91
N GLU A 4 -4.64 19.40 -26.86
CA GLU A 4 -4.67 18.14 -27.64
C GLU A 4 -5.60 17.11 -27.01
N VAL A 5 -5.69 17.09 -25.67
CA VAL A 5 -6.55 16.23 -24.88
C VAL A 5 -7.25 17.02 -23.77
N ASP A 6 -8.35 16.48 -23.23
CA ASP A 6 -9.01 17.09 -22.09
C ASP A 6 -8.17 16.94 -20.82
N VAL A 7 -7.65 15.74 -20.57
CA VAL A 7 -6.84 15.48 -19.37
C VAL A 7 -5.58 14.69 -19.71
N ALA A 8 -4.43 15.20 -19.26
CA ALA A 8 -3.20 14.43 -19.21
C ALA A 8 -2.97 13.89 -17.80
N VAL A 9 -2.69 12.60 -17.67
CA VAL A 9 -2.41 11.96 -16.38
C VAL A 9 -0.94 11.56 -16.33
N VAL A 10 -0.22 11.96 -15.29
CA VAL A 10 1.18 11.60 -15.07
C VAL A 10 1.25 10.45 -14.07
N GLY A 11 1.75 9.30 -14.52
CA GLY A 11 1.90 8.05 -13.76
C GLY A 11 0.82 7.02 -14.07
N ALA A 12 1.22 5.84 -14.56
CA ALA A 12 0.35 4.69 -14.82
C ALA A 12 0.34 3.68 -13.67
N GLY A 13 0.41 4.18 -12.43
CA GLY A 13 0.06 3.42 -11.24
C GLY A 13 -1.47 3.27 -11.11
N VAL A 14 -1.93 2.50 -10.11
CA VAL A 14 -3.37 2.28 -9.87
C VAL A 14 -4.17 3.57 -9.71
N ALA A 15 -3.60 4.60 -9.08
CA ALA A 15 -4.24 5.90 -8.92
C ALA A 15 -4.48 6.59 -10.27
N GLY A 16 -3.44 6.71 -11.10
CA GLY A 16 -3.55 7.39 -12.41
C GLY A 16 -4.41 6.63 -13.40
N LEU A 17 -4.29 5.29 -13.43
CA LEU A 17 -5.13 4.45 -14.28
C LEU A 17 -6.61 4.47 -13.86
N THR A 18 -6.89 4.53 -12.55
CA THR A 18 -8.27 4.67 -12.05
C THR A 18 -8.82 6.05 -12.38
N ALA A 19 -8.03 7.13 -12.19
CA ALA A 19 -8.43 8.48 -12.57
C ALA A 19 -8.75 8.55 -14.06
N ALA A 20 -7.87 8.02 -14.92
CA ALA A 20 -8.10 7.98 -16.36
C ALA A 20 -9.34 7.17 -16.74
N HIS A 21 -9.58 6.04 -16.08
CA HIS A 21 -10.78 5.24 -16.28
C HIS A 21 -12.06 6.03 -15.96
N GLU A 22 -12.13 6.71 -14.82
CA GLU A 22 -13.32 7.47 -14.42
C GLU A 22 -13.52 8.72 -15.30
N LEU A 23 -12.44 9.42 -15.68
CA LEU A 23 -12.51 10.59 -16.56
C LEU A 23 -12.98 10.20 -17.98
N ARG A 24 -12.51 9.07 -18.51
CA ARG A 24 -12.99 8.53 -19.80
C ARG A 24 -14.46 8.12 -19.72
N ARG A 25 -14.89 7.54 -18.60
CA ARG A 25 -16.32 7.23 -18.37
C ARG A 25 -17.19 8.48 -18.32
N ALA A 26 -16.63 9.64 -17.95
CA ALA A 26 -17.28 10.94 -18.03
C ALA A 26 -17.25 11.56 -19.45
N GLY A 27 -16.73 10.85 -20.45
CA GLY A 27 -16.70 11.30 -21.85
C GLY A 27 -15.50 12.19 -22.21
N LEU A 28 -14.50 12.29 -21.33
CA LEU A 28 -13.30 13.10 -21.57
C LEU A 28 -12.25 12.30 -22.35
N SER A 29 -11.53 12.98 -23.23
CA SER A 29 -10.30 12.46 -23.85
C SER A 29 -9.15 12.49 -22.83
N VAL A 30 -8.53 11.34 -22.59
CA VAL A 30 -7.49 11.19 -21.56
C VAL A 30 -6.30 10.42 -22.11
N GLN A 31 -5.12 11.00 -21.90
CA GLN A 31 -3.82 10.37 -22.18
C GLN A 31 -3.03 10.20 -20.88
N VAL A 32 -2.55 8.99 -20.62
CA VAL A 32 -1.68 8.70 -19.46
C VAL A 32 -0.23 8.60 -19.93
N TYR A 33 0.70 9.20 -19.19
CA TYR A 33 2.14 9.12 -19.42
C TYR A 33 2.84 8.40 -18.29
N GLU A 34 3.66 7.40 -18.62
CA GLU A 34 4.42 6.59 -17.67
C GLU A 34 5.90 6.56 -18.05
N LEU A 35 6.77 6.77 -17.06
CA LEU A 35 8.21 6.76 -17.21
C LEU A 35 8.72 5.34 -17.52
N LEU A 36 8.18 4.33 -16.86
CA LEU A 36 8.61 2.95 -16.99
C LEU A 36 8.09 2.33 -18.30
N PRO A 37 8.73 1.25 -18.81
CA PRO A 37 8.27 0.56 -20.02
C PRO A 37 6.97 -0.25 -19.82
N GLN A 38 6.38 -0.19 -18.62
CA GLN A 38 5.15 -0.91 -18.28
C GLN A 38 4.36 -0.18 -17.20
N VAL A 39 3.05 -0.44 -17.17
CA VAL A 39 2.13 0.10 -16.18
C VAL A 39 2.21 -0.65 -14.83
N GLY A 40 1.53 -0.11 -13.82
CA GLY A 40 1.27 -0.78 -12.53
C GLY A 40 1.91 -0.10 -11.32
N GLY A 41 2.98 0.67 -11.51
CA GLY A 41 3.69 1.33 -10.40
C GLY A 41 4.04 0.34 -9.28
N ARG A 42 3.61 0.61 -8.05
CA ARG A 42 3.84 -0.29 -6.89
C ARG A 42 3.14 -1.66 -6.99
N MET A 43 2.15 -1.80 -7.87
CA MET A 43 1.47 -3.07 -8.12
C MET A 43 2.16 -3.89 -9.21
N ARG A 44 3.26 -3.41 -9.79
CA ARG A 44 3.96 -4.08 -10.89
C ARG A 44 4.42 -5.50 -10.50
N SER A 45 4.23 -6.44 -11.43
CA SER A 45 4.80 -7.78 -11.34
C SER A 45 5.78 -8.04 -12.49
N LEU A 46 6.87 -8.76 -12.19
CA LEU A 46 7.85 -9.23 -13.16
C LEU A 46 7.50 -10.67 -13.55
N ARG A 47 7.66 -11.01 -14.83
CA ARG A 47 7.52 -12.39 -15.30
C ARG A 47 8.88 -12.87 -15.75
N HIS A 48 9.34 -13.97 -15.18
CA HIS A 48 10.67 -14.51 -15.44
C HIS A 48 10.62 -16.03 -15.29
N GLU A 49 10.94 -16.77 -16.36
CA GLU A 49 11.04 -18.24 -16.35
C GLU A 49 9.81 -18.95 -15.73
N GLY A 50 8.60 -18.49 -16.07
CA GLY A 50 7.34 -19.05 -15.54
C GLY A 50 6.95 -18.54 -14.16
N TRP A 51 7.82 -17.80 -13.47
CA TRP A 51 7.53 -17.14 -12.20
C TRP A 51 6.86 -15.79 -12.43
N THR A 52 5.94 -15.44 -11.54
CA THR A 52 5.40 -14.08 -11.42
C THR A 52 5.82 -13.52 -10.07
N VAL A 53 6.58 -12.42 -10.09
CA VAL A 53 7.18 -11.81 -8.91
C VAL A 53 6.65 -10.39 -8.75
N ASP A 54 5.83 -10.18 -7.73
CA ASP A 54 5.34 -8.84 -7.39
C ASP A 54 6.47 -7.97 -6.83
N THR A 55 6.54 -6.70 -7.23
CA THR A 55 7.66 -5.81 -6.87
C THR A 55 7.35 -4.84 -5.74
N GLY A 56 6.11 -4.83 -5.24
CA GLY A 56 5.67 -3.94 -4.18
C GLY A 56 4.45 -4.50 -3.46
N ALA A 57 3.25 -4.07 -3.86
CA ALA A 57 2.01 -4.62 -3.30
C ALA A 57 1.87 -6.11 -3.66
N GLU A 58 1.42 -6.92 -2.71
CA GLU A 58 1.27 -8.38 -2.86
C GLU A 58 -0.15 -8.87 -2.56
N GLN A 59 -0.92 -8.06 -1.83
CA GLN A 59 -2.14 -8.48 -1.16
C GLN A 59 -3.17 -7.36 -1.17
N VAL A 60 -4.44 -7.75 -1.12
CA VAL A 60 -5.59 -6.87 -0.95
C VAL A 60 -6.50 -7.45 0.13
N ALA A 61 -6.92 -6.60 1.07
CA ALA A 61 -7.83 -7.04 2.12
C ALA A 61 -9.24 -7.30 1.55
N SER A 62 -9.87 -8.42 1.94
CA SER A 62 -11.27 -8.71 1.59
C SER A 62 -12.28 -7.78 2.26
N ARG A 63 -11.87 -7.09 3.33
CA ARG A 63 -12.64 -6.04 4.02
C ARG A 63 -11.95 -4.71 3.83
N GLY A 64 -12.71 -3.62 3.92
CA GLY A 64 -12.25 -2.30 3.48
C GLY A 64 -12.19 -2.22 1.95
N TYR A 65 -11.45 -1.24 1.42
CA TYR A 65 -11.18 -1.10 -0.02
C TYR A 65 -12.43 -1.13 -0.92
N ARG A 66 -13.54 -0.53 -0.47
CA ARG A 66 -14.82 -0.54 -1.21
C ARG A 66 -14.64 -0.12 -2.68
N ALA A 67 -13.91 0.97 -2.92
CA ALA A 67 -13.64 1.49 -4.26
C ALA A 67 -12.89 0.46 -5.13
N THR A 68 -11.89 -0.24 -4.58
CA THR A 68 -11.14 -1.28 -5.29
C THR A 68 -12.03 -2.47 -5.64
N TRP A 69 -12.85 -2.96 -4.70
CA TRP A 69 -13.76 -4.08 -4.95
C TRP A 69 -14.87 -3.71 -5.94
N GLU A 70 -15.37 -2.48 -5.90
CA GLU A 70 -16.29 -1.95 -6.91
C GLU A 70 -15.65 -1.89 -8.29
N LEU A 71 -14.41 -1.41 -8.37
CA LEU A 71 -13.67 -1.32 -9.62
C LEU A 71 -13.41 -2.71 -10.22
N LEU A 72 -12.99 -3.67 -9.40
CA LEU A 72 -12.80 -5.07 -9.83
C LEU A 72 -14.09 -5.66 -10.42
N ARG A 73 -15.23 -5.47 -9.74
CA ARG A 73 -16.54 -5.92 -10.26
C ARG A 73 -16.90 -5.23 -11.58
N ARG A 74 -16.69 -3.93 -11.68
CA ARG A 74 -16.93 -3.16 -12.92
C ARG A 74 -16.09 -3.63 -14.09
N LEU A 75 -14.86 -4.07 -13.82
CA LEU A 75 -13.94 -4.63 -14.81
C LEU A 75 -14.15 -6.14 -15.08
N GLY A 76 -15.21 -6.72 -14.53
CA GLY A 76 -15.59 -8.11 -14.74
C GLY A 76 -14.67 -9.12 -14.07
N ALA A 77 -13.92 -8.73 -13.03
CA ALA A 77 -13.07 -9.66 -12.28
C ALA A 77 -13.95 -10.61 -11.44
N GLY A 78 -13.75 -11.91 -11.65
CA GLY A 78 -14.45 -12.97 -10.94
C GLY A 78 -13.68 -13.46 -9.70
N PRO A 79 -14.30 -14.28 -8.84
CA PRO A 79 -13.64 -14.83 -7.65
C PRO A 79 -12.34 -15.60 -7.94
N ALA A 80 -12.22 -16.19 -9.14
CA ALA A 80 -11.04 -16.92 -9.56
C ALA A 80 -9.83 -16.00 -9.85
N ASP A 81 -10.08 -14.74 -10.23
CA ASP A 81 -9.04 -13.73 -10.49
C ASP A 81 -8.44 -13.19 -9.19
N VAL A 82 -9.22 -13.25 -8.10
CA VAL A 82 -8.87 -12.73 -6.77
C VAL A 82 -8.89 -13.81 -5.68
N PRO A 83 -8.07 -14.88 -5.80
CA PRO A 83 -8.06 -15.96 -4.82
C PRO A 83 -7.65 -15.47 -3.44
N ARG A 84 -8.03 -16.23 -2.40
CA ARG A 84 -7.50 -15.99 -1.05
C ARG A 84 -6.03 -16.36 -1.00
N VAL A 85 -5.28 -15.55 -0.26
CA VAL A 85 -3.90 -15.87 0.11
C VAL A 85 -3.95 -17.07 1.08
N GLY A 86 -3.18 -18.11 0.78
CA GLY A 86 -3.03 -19.24 1.68
C GLY A 86 -1.97 -18.96 2.73
N GLY A 87 -2.16 -19.45 3.95
CA GLY A 87 -1.15 -19.37 5.02
C GLY A 87 -1.40 -18.29 6.08
N ALA A 88 -0.74 -18.45 7.22
CA ALA A 88 -0.86 -17.54 8.35
C ALA A 88 0.22 -16.44 8.32
N VAL A 89 -0.06 -15.34 9.02
CA VAL A 89 0.97 -14.36 9.41
C VAL A 89 1.57 -14.80 10.75
N ALA A 90 2.88 -14.88 10.79
CA ALA A 90 3.68 -15.24 11.94
C ALA A 90 4.62 -14.10 12.34
N VAL A 91 5.08 -14.13 13.59
CA VAL A 91 6.18 -13.29 14.07
C VAL A 91 7.32 -14.18 14.55
N TRP A 92 8.56 -13.81 14.22
CA TRP A 92 9.75 -14.47 14.73
C TRP A 92 10.02 -14.02 16.17
N ARG A 93 10.22 -14.98 17.08
CA ARG A 93 10.65 -14.68 18.46
C ARG A 93 11.41 -15.84 19.07
N GLY A 94 12.63 -15.59 19.55
CA GLY A 94 13.46 -16.57 20.23
C GLY A 94 13.70 -17.83 19.41
N GLY A 95 14.11 -17.67 18.15
CA GLY A 95 14.52 -18.79 17.29
C GLY A 95 13.38 -19.59 16.65
N ARG A 96 12.13 -19.11 16.71
CA ARG A 96 10.96 -19.82 16.15
C ARG A 96 9.86 -18.87 15.68
N ALA A 97 9.06 -19.35 14.73
CA ALA A 97 7.89 -18.65 14.22
C ALA A 97 6.66 -18.87 15.12
N HIS A 98 5.97 -17.78 15.49
CA HIS A 98 4.74 -17.80 16.27
C HIS A 98 3.55 -17.33 15.43
N LEU A 99 2.57 -18.21 15.25
CA LEU A 99 1.43 -17.98 14.36
C LEU A 99 0.33 -17.12 15.00
N GLY A 100 -0.46 -16.49 14.15
CA GLY A 100 -1.74 -15.87 14.52
C GLY A 100 -1.67 -14.37 14.72
N VAL A 101 -0.66 -13.70 14.17
CA VAL A 101 -0.59 -12.24 14.15
C VAL A 101 -1.79 -11.69 13.36
N GLY A 102 -2.57 -10.81 13.97
CA GLY A 102 -3.79 -10.25 13.35
C GLY A 102 -4.99 -11.21 13.26
N GLU A 103 -4.87 -12.45 13.74
CA GLU A 103 -6.02 -13.35 13.91
C GLU A 103 -6.84 -12.96 15.15
N SER A 104 -8.16 -13.14 15.11
CA SER A 104 -9.02 -12.89 16.29
C SER A 104 -8.66 -13.79 17.48
N THR A 105 -7.99 -14.92 17.21
CA THR A 105 -7.50 -15.86 18.22
C THR A 105 -6.14 -15.49 18.80
N ALA A 106 -5.50 -14.39 18.38
CA ALA A 106 -4.16 -13.99 18.83
C ALA A 106 -4.02 -13.91 20.37
N VAL A 107 -5.07 -13.43 21.05
CA VAL A 107 -5.12 -13.36 22.52
C VAL A 107 -5.03 -14.74 23.18
N PHE A 108 -5.40 -15.81 22.47
CA PHE A 108 -5.36 -17.20 22.95
C PHE A 108 -4.11 -17.95 22.46
N THR A 109 -3.74 -17.79 21.19
CA THR A 109 -2.57 -18.44 20.58
C THR A 109 -1.25 -17.82 21.02
N GLY A 110 -1.31 -16.62 21.62
CA GLY A 110 -0.17 -15.84 22.05
C GLY A 110 0.44 -15.02 20.92
N ALA A 111 0.48 -15.51 19.68
CA ALA A 111 1.03 -14.81 18.52
C ALA A 111 2.42 -14.17 18.81
N GLY A 112 3.25 -14.88 19.57
CA GLY A 112 4.57 -14.41 19.99
C GLY A 112 4.57 -13.45 21.18
N LEU A 113 3.44 -13.09 21.77
CA LEU A 113 3.33 -12.20 22.94
C LEU A 113 3.43 -12.96 24.27
N SER A 114 4.03 -12.32 25.27
CA SER A 114 4.00 -12.78 26.66
C SER A 114 2.59 -12.73 27.26
N ALA A 115 2.37 -13.45 28.36
CA ALA A 115 1.07 -13.52 29.03
C ALA A 115 0.50 -12.14 29.42
N ARG A 116 1.35 -11.23 29.92
CA ARG A 116 0.95 -9.86 30.26
C ARG A 116 0.58 -9.05 29.02
N ALA A 117 1.38 -9.14 27.96
CA ALA A 117 1.10 -8.46 26.71
C ALA A 117 -0.19 -8.95 26.01
N ARG A 118 -0.57 -10.23 26.21
CA ARG A 118 -1.86 -10.75 25.73
C ARG A 118 -3.05 -10.09 26.44
N LEU A 119 -2.93 -9.80 27.72
CA LEU A 119 -3.95 -9.05 28.46
C LEU A 119 -4.07 -7.63 27.92
N ASP A 120 -2.93 -6.95 27.71
CA ASP A 120 -2.92 -5.61 27.12
C ASP A 120 -3.46 -5.59 25.70
N LEU A 121 -3.16 -6.59 24.88
CA LEU A 121 -3.77 -6.75 23.56
C LEU A 121 -5.29 -6.90 23.67
N ALA A 122 -5.80 -7.65 24.64
CA ALA A 122 -7.24 -7.78 24.86
C ALA A 122 -7.88 -6.45 25.28
N VAL A 123 -7.24 -5.70 26.19
CA VAL A 123 -7.67 -4.36 26.60
C VAL A 123 -7.68 -3.40 25.43
N PHE A 124 -6.59 -3.36 24.66
CA PHE A 124 -6.45 -2.51 23.47
C PHE A 124 -7.51 -2.86 22.41
N SER A 125 -7.69 -4.15 22.12
CA SER A 125 -8.69 -4.63 21.15
C SER A 125 -10.12 -4.34 21.60
N ALA A 126 -10.42 -4.46 22.89
CA ALA A 126 -11.73 -4.09 23.43
C ALA A 126 -11.96 -2.57 23.35
N TRP A 127 -10.93 -1.77 23.62
CA TRP A 127 -11.01 -0.31 23.55
C TRP A 127 -11.23 0.20 22.12
N THR A 128 -10.46 -0.32 21.14
CA THR A 128 -10.62 0.02 19.72
C THR A 128 -11.94 -0.51 19.17
N GLY A 129 -12.30 -1.76 19.48
CA GLY A 129 -13.56 -2.38 19.06
C GLY A 129 -14.80 -1.61 19.51
N ARG A 130 -14.85 -1.15 20.76
CA ARG A 130 -15.93 -0.30 21.29
C ARG A 130 -16.02 1.07 20.62
N ARG A 131 -14.94 1.53 19.99
CA ARG A 131 -14.82 2.84 19.34
C ARG A 131 -14.66 2.73 17.84
N ARG A 132 -14.94 1.56 17.24
CA ARG A 132 -14.67 1.28 15.83
C ARG A 132 -15.24 2.34 14.88
N ALA A 133 -16.44 2.85 15.16
CA ALA A 133 -17.08 3.90 14.36
C ALA A 133 -16.38 5.27 14.40
N ARG A 134 -15.42 5.47 15.32
CA ARG A 134 -14.59 6.69 15.42
C ARG A 134 -13.21 6.53 14.78
N PHE A 135 -12.90 5.35 14.25
CA PHE A 135 -11.68 5.10 13.49
C PHE A 135 -12.02 5.23 12.01
N ASP A 136 -11.56 6.33 11.41
CA ASP A 136 -11.72 6.64 10.00
C ASP A 136 -10.32 6.64 9.36
N GLY A 137 -10.14 5.83 8.32
CA GLY A 137 -8.90 5.79 7.54
C GLY A 137 -8.68 7.02 6.68
N ASP A 138 -9.75 7.71 6.27
CA ASP A 138 -9.69 8.91 5.42
C ASP A 138 -9.41 10.17 6.24
N ARG A 139 -9.80 10.18 7.53
CA ARG A 139 -9.62 11.30 8.48
C ARG A 139 -8.97 10.83 9.79
N PRO A 140 -7.76 10.25 9.75
CA PRO A 140 -7.11 9.65 10.92
C PRO A 140 -6.87 10.65 12.06
N GLU A 141 -6.75 11.95 11.76
CA GLU A 141 -6.56 13.04 12.72
C GLU A 141 -7.76 13.21 13.67
N HIS A 142 -8.96 12.79 13.28
CA HIS A 142 -10.16 12.86 14.12
C HIS A 142 -10.36 11.62 15.01
N THR A 143 -9.48 10.63 14.91
CA THR A 143 -9.60 9.41 15.70
C THR A 143 -9.21 9.66 17.16
N PRO A 144 -9.64 8.79 18.11
CA PRO A 144 -9.28 8.94 19.52
C PRO A 144 -7.77 8.86 19.83
N LEU A 145 -6.94 8.45 18.87
CA LEU A 145 -5.49 8.40 19.01
C LEU A 145 -4.80 9.73 18.66
N GLY A 146 -5.46 10.62 17.92
CA GLY A 146 -4.92 11.91 17.49
C GLY A 146 -3.54 11.78 16.82
N ALA A 147 -2.63 12.68 17.18
CA ALA A 147 -1.28 12.74 16.63
C ALA A 147 -0.24 11.84 17.34
N ALA A 148 -0.66 11.03 18.32
CA ALA A 148 0.27 10.17 19.05
C ALA A 148 0.94 9.16 18.11
N THR A 149 2.25 8.98 18.24
CA THR A 149 2.98 8.01 17.42
C THR A 149 2.66 6.57 17.83
N VAL A 150 2.96 5.61 16.95
CA VAL A 150 2.80 4.18 17.25
C VAL A 150 3.54 3.82 18.54
N ARG A 151 4.78 4.29 18.70
CA ARG A 151 5.60 4.07 19.89
C ARG A 151 4.98 4.70 21.14
N GLN A 152 4.56 5.96 21.07
CA GLN A 152 3.92 6.65 22.20
C GLN A 152 2.62 5.98 22.65
N THR A 153 1.82 5.49 21.69
CA THR A 153 0.58 4.76 21.98
C THR A 153 0.88 3.44 22.66
N ALA A 154 1.85 2.69 22.14
CA ALA A 154 2.21 1.37 22.66
C ALA A 154 2.91 1.42 24.03
N ALA A 155 3.61 2.50 24.36
CA ALA A 155 4.31 2.69 25.64
C ALA A 155 3.39 2.66 26.88
N ARG A 156 2.07 2.72 26.69
CA ARG A 156 1.06 2.60 27.75
C ARG A 156 0.80 1.15 28.17
N TYR A 157 1.38 0.19 27.44
CA TYR A 157 1.17 -1.24 27.57
C TYR A 157 2.51 -1.95 27.76
N HIS A 158 2.47 -3.26 27.96
CA HIS A 158 3.64 -4.11 28.01
C HIS A 158 4.51 -3.93 26.73
N PRO A 159 5.86 -3.86 26.86
CA PRO A 159 6.77 -3.63 25.73
C PRO A 159 6.55 -4.55 24.53
N ASP A 160 6.27 -5.84 24.77
CA ASP A 160 5.96 -6.79 23.69
C ASP A 160 4.83 -6.34 22.73
N LEU A 161 3.85 -5.54 23.20
CA LEU A 161 2.80 -5.04 22.32
C LEU A 161 3.37 -4.11 21.24
N HIS A 162 4.38 -3.32 21.60
CA HIS A 162 5.17 -2.58 20.62
C HIS A 162 6.07 -3.54 19.85
N ASP A 163 6.98 -4.23 20.54
CA ASP A 163 8.15 -4.86 19.94
C ASP A 163 7.79 -6.09 19.09
N TYR A 164 6.76 -6.87 19.46
CA TYR A 164 6.40 -8.12 18.78
C TYR A 164 5.05 -8.05 18.06
N LEU A 165 4.38 -6.90 18.03
CA LEU A 165 3.13 -6.73 17.29
C LEU A 165 3.10 -5.44 16.46
N LEU A 166 3.09 -4.27 17.10
CA LEU A 166 2.87 -3.02 16.37
C LEU A 166 4.08 -2.60 15.52
N GLN A 167 5.30 -2.74 16.04
CA GLN A 167 6.52 -2.46 15.30
C GLN A 167 6.72 -3.39 14.09
N PRO A 168 6.65 -4.72 14.21
CA PRO A 168 6.85 -5.60 13.06
C PRO A 168 5.77 -5.42 11.99
N VAL A 169 4.52 -5.12 12.39
CA VAL A 169 3.45 -4.79 11.43
C VAL A 169 3.69 -3.45 10.74
N ALA A 170 4.03 -2.39 11.51
CA ALA A 170 4.28 -1.06 10.96
C ALA A 170 5.50 -1.04 10.02
N GLY A 171 6.61 -1.64 10.45
CA GLY A 171 7.85 -1.73 9.70
C GLY A 171 7.77 -2.69 8.52
N GLY A 172 7.24 -3.89 8.73
CA GLY A 172 7.20 -4.95 7.72
C GLY A 172 6.26 -4.66 6.55
N PHE A 173 5.06 -4.13 6.82
CA PHE A 173 4.09 -3.85 5.76
C PHE A 173 4.26 -2.47 5.12
N PHE A 174 4.73 -1.48 5.87
CA PHE A 174 4.67 -0.08 5.44
C PHE A 174 6.02 0.64 5.45
N GLY A 175 7.08 0.04 5.99
CA GLY A 175 8.37 0.72 6.17
C GLY A 175 8.28 1.88 7.17
N TRP A 176 7.32 1.84 8.09
CA TRP A 176 7.07 2.92 9.03
C TRP A 176 7.99 2.85 10.24
N ASP A 177 8.53 4.01 10.61
CA ASP A 177 9.26 4.21 11.86
C ASP A 177 8.25 4.55 12.96
N THR A 178 8.08 3.64 13.92
CA THR A 178 7.08 3.78 14.99
C THR A 178 7.30 5.00 15.87
N ALA A 179 8.51 5.56 15.92
CA ALA A 179 8.81 6.77 16.68
C ALA A 179 8.28 8.04 16.02
N ARG A 180 8.03 8.01 14.70
CA ARG A 180 7.62 9.19 13.89
C ARG A 180 6.27 9.02 13.19
N SER A 181 5.82 7.78 12.99
CA SER A 181 4.52 7.49 12.36
C SER A 181 3.38 7.54 13.37
N ALA A 182 2.30 8.22 13.02
CA ALA A 182 1.08 8.30 13.83
C ALA A 182 0.41 6.92 14.00
N ALA A 183 -0.12 6.64 15.19
CA ALA A 183 -0.82 5.40 15.49
C ALA A 183 -2.22 5.35 14.88
N ALA A 184 -2.88 6.51 14.76
CA ALA A 184 -4.22 6.65 14.19
C ALA A 184 -4.39 5.95 12.83
N PRO A 185 -3.61 6.28 11.78
CA PRO A 185 -3.77 5.64 10.47
C PRO A 185 -3.45 4.14 10.52
N LEU A 186 -2.46 3.70 11.31
CA LEU A 186 -2.14 2.27 11.46
C LEU A 186 -3.33 1.50 12.02
N VAL A 187 -3.91 2.00 13.11
CA VAL A 187 -5.00 1.32 13.82
C VAL A 187 -6.29 1.34 13.00
N SER A 188 -6.62 2.46 12.33
CA SER A 188 -7.73 2.52 11.39
C SER A 188 -7.57 1.47 10.28
N LEU A 189 -6.40 1.40 9.66
CA LEU A 189 -6.12 0.44 8.59
C LEU A 189 -6.25 -1.02 9.06
N LEU A 190 -5.72 -1.36 10.23
CA LEU A 190 -5.84 -2.72 10.79
C LEU A 190 -7.30 -3.09 11.08
N LEU A 191 -8.11 -2.15 11.59
CA LEU A 191 -9.53 -2.38 11.83
C LEU A 191 -10.31 -2.59 10.53
N GLU A 192 -10.00 -1.83 9.48
CA GLU A 192 -10.64 -1.92 8.17
C GLU A 192 -10.25 -3.19 7.41
N ALA A 193 -8.95 -3.47 7.32
CA ALA A 193 -8.40 -4.63 6.61
C ALA A 193 -8.83 -5.96 7.27
N GLY A 194 -9.08 -5.95 8.58
CA GLY A 194 -9.53 -7.11 9.33
C GLY A 194 -8.51 -8.24 9.37
N SER A 195 -8.99 -9.47 9.53
CA SER A 195 -8.11 -10.63 9.71
C SER A 195 -7.37 -11.00 8.41
N PRO A 196 -6.04 -11.25 8.49
CA PRO A 196 -5.23 -11.61 7.32
C PRO A 196 -5.63 -12.96 6.70
N THR A 197 -6.32 -13.81 7.45
CA THR A 197 -6.89 -15.08 6.94
C THR A 197 -7.90 -14.91 5.80
N THR A 198 -8.38 -13.68 5.60
CA THR A 198 -9.31 -13.35 4.52
C THR A 198 -8.66 -12.56 3.40
N TRP A 199 -7.37 -12.22 3.50
CA TRP A 199 -6.70 -11.46 2.45
C TRP A 199 -6.65 -12.24 1.14
N ARG A 200 -6.61 -11.48 0.06
CA ARG A 200 -6.62 -11.98 -1.31
C ARG A 200 -5.42 -11.43 -2.05
N THR A 201 -5.12 -12.05 -3.17
CA THR A 201 -4.14 -11.57 -4.15
C THR A 201 -4.75 -11.69 -5.54
N TYR A 202 -4.06 -11.22 -6.57
CA TYR A 202 -4.47 -11.42 -7.96
C TYR A 202 -3.75 -12.64 -8.53
N ARG A 203 -4.49 -13.56 -9.17
CA ARG A 203 -3.95 -14.84 -9.66
C ARG A 203 -2.74 -14.67 -10.58
N ASP A 204 -2.81 -13.71 -11.50
CA ASP A 204 -1.79 -13.50 -12.53
C ASP A 204 -0.81 -12.37 -12.17
N GLY A 205 -0.57 -12.17 -10.88
CA GLY A 205 0.28 -11.10 -10.34
C GLY A 205 -0.47 -9.82 -10.02
N MET A 206 0.12 -9.03 -9.12
CA MET A 206 -0.52 -7.86 -8.55
C MET A 206 -0.84 -6.74 -9.54
N ASP A 207 -0.22 -6.73 -10.71
CA ASP A 207 -0.49 -5.74 -11.74
C ASP A 207 -1.78 -6.00 -12.53
N PHE A 208 -2.50 -7.09 -12.23
CA PHE A 208 -3.75 -7.48 -12.89
C PHE A 208 -4.73 -6.32 -13.05
N LEU A 209 -5.00 -5.59 -11.97
CA LEU A 209 -5.93 -4.45 -11.99
C LEU A 209 -5.41 -3.32 -12.88
N ALA A 210 -4.11 -3.03 -12.81
CA ALA A 210 -3.49 -2.00 -13.64
C ALA A 210 -3.54 -2.37 -15.13
N ARG A 211 -3.24 -3.62 -15.49
CA ARG A 211 -3.33 -4.10 -16.87
C ARG A 211 -4.76 -4.02 -17.40
N ARG A 212 -5.76 -4.39 -16.60
CA ARG A 212 -7.19 -4.29 -16.96
C ARG A 212 -7.62 -2.84 -17.21
N LEU A 213 -7.18 -1.91 -16.37
CA LEU A 213 -7.48 -0.48 -16.55
C LEU A 213 -6.76 0.10 -17.78
N ALA A 214 -5.49 -0.29 -17.99
CA ALA A 214 -4.69 0.20 -19.10
C ALA A 214 -5.23 -0.28 -20.46
N ALA A 215 -5.77 -1.49 -20.56
CA ALA A 215 -6.36 -2.00 -21.81
C ALA A 215 -7.50 -1.13 -22.36
N GLY A 216 -8.20 -0.39 -21.50
CA GLY A 216 -9.26 0.54 -21.88
C GLY A 216 -8.84 2.01 -21.88
N THR A 217 -7.54 2.31 -21.75
CA THR A 217 -6.99 3.66 -21.57
C THR A 217 -5.87 3.92 -22.57
N ASP A 218 -5.73 5.15 -23.05
CA ASP A 218 -4.59 5.53 -23.87
C ASP A 218 -3.39 5.81 -22.97
N VAL A 219 -2.37 4.95 -23.04
CA VAL A 219 -1.21 5.00 -22.15
C VAL A 219 0.08 4.98 -22.97
N VAL A 220 0.92 5.99 -22.79
CA VAL A 220 2.27 6.08 -23.36
C VAL A 220 3.29 5.74 -22.28
N THR A 221 3.91 4.56 -22.39
CA THR A 221 4.98 4.08 -21.51
C THR A 221 6.36 4.47 -22.03
N GLY A 222 7.37 4.48 -21.15
CA GLY A 222 8.75 4.83 -21.51
C GLY A 222 8.95 6.32 -21.78
N ARG A 223 7.97 7.18 -21.48
CA ARG A 223 7.99 8.60 -21.80
C ARG A 223 7.94 9.44 -20.52
N ALA A 224 9.09 10.00 -20.16
CA ALA A 224 9.27 10.77 -18.95
C ALA A 224 8.69 12.19 -19.10
N VAL A 225 7.65 12.51 -18.34
CA VAL A 225 7.27 13.90 -18.10
C VAL A 225 8.37 14.54 -17.25
N ARG A 226 8.95 15.64 -17.73
CA ARG A 226 10.03 16.37 -17.05
C ARG A 226 9.49 17.53 -16.22
N GLU A 227 8.42 18.16 -16.71
CA GLU A 227 7.82 19.33 -16.08
C GLU A 227 6.33 19.39 -16.41
N VAL A 228 5.52 19.89 -15.48
CA VAL A 228 4.13 20.21 -15.67
C VAL A 228 3.88 21.63 -15.17
N THR A 229 3.48 22.52 -16.06
CA THR A 229 3.21 23.93 -15.75
C THR A 229 1.72 24.23 -15.93
N ASP A 230 1.13 24.99 -15.01
CA ASP A 230 -0.20 25.55 -15.18
C ASP A 230 -0.11 26.87 -15.98
N ALA A 231 -0.65 26.87 -17.20
CA ALA A 231 -0.70 28.06 -18.06
C ALA A 231 -2.03 28.82 -17.95
N GLY A 232 -2.82 28.56 -16.89
CA GLY A 232 -4.10 29.22 -16.58
C GLY A 232 -5.29 28.60 -17.30
N GLU A 233 -5.27 28.57 -18.64
CA GLU A 233 -6.36 27.97 -19.43
C GLU A 233 -6.13 26.48 -19.75
N HIS A 234 -4.89 26.01 -19.60
CA HIS A 234 -4.47 24.65 -19.91
C HIS A 234 -3.20 24.30 -19.12
N ALA A 235 -2.95 23.01 -18.96
CA ALA A 235 -1.69 22.49 -18.48
C ALA A 235 -0.74 22.19 -19.66
N VAL A 236 0.55 22.41 -19.45
CA VAL A 236 1.62 22.06 -20.39
C VAL A 236 2.51 21.01 -19.76
N LEU A 237 2.63 19.84 -20.41
CA LEU A 237 3.55 18.78 -20.01
C LEU A 237 4.77 18.82 -20.93
N ARG A 238 5.96 18.97 -20.36
CA ARG A 238 7.23 18.98 -21.09
C ARG A 238 7.91 17.62 -21.01
N PHE A 239 8.49 17.21 -22.12
CA PHE A 239 9.25 15.99 -22.32
C PHE A 239 10.63 16.34 -22.92
N ASP A 240 11.53 15.37 -23.00
CA ASP A 240 12.82 15.58 -23.67
C ASP A 240 12.66 15.82 -25.19
N ASP A 241 11.57 15.32 -25.76
CA ASP A 241 11.27 15.32 -27.21
C ASP A 241 10.19 16.32 -27.64
N GLY A 242 9.68 17.15 -26.71
CA GLY A 242 8.65 18.13 -27.02
C GLY A 242 7.73 18.44 -25.85
N GLU A 243 6.52 18.88 -26.16
CA GLU A 243 5.51 19.26 -25.18
C GLU A 243 4.12 18.80 -25.62
N VAL A 244 3.23 18.59 -24.66
CA VAL A 244 1.82 18.28 -24.90
C VAL A 244 0.95 19.22 -24.07
N ARG A 245 -0.14 19.70 -24.67
CA ARG A 245 -1.13 20.56 -24.00
C ARG A 245 -2.40 19.81 -23.65
N ALA A 246 -2.88 19.95 -22.42
CA ALA A 246 -4.13 19.39 -21.96
C ALA A 246 -4.98 20.43 -21.21
N ARG A 247 -6.32 20.33 -21.25
CA ARG A 247 -7.17 21.28 -20.48
C ARG A 247 -6.88 21.21 -18.99
N ALA A 248 -6.58 20.03 -18.47
CA ALA A 248 -6.13 19.81 -17.11
C ALA A 248 -5.04 18.72 -17.04
N ALA A 249 -4.25 18.73 -15.97
CA ALA A 249 -3.30 17.67 -15.66
C ALA A 249 -3.61 17.02 -14.30
N VAL A 250 -3.46 15.70 -14.21
CA VAL A 250 -3.54 14.94 -12.95
C VAL A 250 -2.17 14.37 -12.66
N LEU A 251 -1.57 14.79 -11.55
CA LEU A 251 -0.29 14.24 -11.08
C LEU A 251 -0.54 13.04 -10.16
N ALA A 252 -0.57 11.84 -10.74
CA ALA A 252 -0.75 10.59 -10.02
C ALA A 252 0.59 9.94 -9.64
N VAL A 253 1.49 10.76 -9.10
CA VAL A 253 2.85 10.38 -8.68
C VAL A 253 3.05 10.66 -7.18
N PRO A 254 4.07 10.07 -6.52
CA PRO A 254 4.39 10.41 -5.14
C PRO A 254 4.62 11.92 -4.95
N ALA A 255 4.24 12.46 -3.80
CA ALA A 255 4.33 13.91 -3.54
C ALA A 255 5.72 14.52 -3.81
N PRO A 256 6.87 13.91 -3.43
CA PRO A 256 8.18 14.44 -3.79
C PRO A 256 8.42 14.52 -5.30
N VAL A 257 7.86 13.58 -6.08
CA VAL A 257 7.93 13.58 -7.54
C VAL A 257 7.02 14.66 -8.11
N ALA A 258 5.81 14.83 -7.58
CA ALA A 258 4.89 15.89 -8.01
C ALA A 258 5.51 17.29 -7.83
N VAL A 259 6.21 17.51 -6.71
CA VAL A 259 6.96 18.75 -6.45
C VAL A 259 8.11 18.94 -7.43
N ALA A 260 8.85 17.87 -7.75
CA ALA A 260 9.95 17.96 -8.72
C ALA A 260 9.44 18.27 -10.14
N LEU A 261 8.25 17.79 -10.50
CA LEU A 261 7.62 18.06 -11.79
C LEU A 261 6.97 19.45 -11.87
N ARG A 262 6.64 20.07 -10.73
CA ARG A 262 6.00 21.39 -10.66
C ARG A 262 6.94 22.43 -10.04
N PRO A 263 7.68 23.20 -10.85
CA PRO A 263 8.53 24.27 -10.31
C PRO A 263 7.71 25.40 -9.67
N ASP A 264 6.43 25.51 -10.03
CA ASP A 264 5.47 26.55 -9.67
C ASP A 264 4.51 26.16 -8.53
N VAL A 265 4.83 25.13 -7.73
CA VAL A 265 3.98 24.75 -6.57
C VAL A 265 3.70 25.98 -5.69
N PRO A 266 2.41 26.30 -5.43
CA PRO A 266 2.02 27.41 -4.58
C PRO A 266 2.70 27.36 -3.20
N ALA A 267 3.07 28.53 -2.68
CA ALA A 267 3.85 28.63 -1.44
C ALA A 267 3.13 28.07 -0.22
N ASP A 268 1.80 28.12 -0.21
CA ASP A 268 0.91 27.58 0.82
C ASP A 268 0.74 26.05 0.72
N GLU A 269 0.86 25.46 -0.47
CA GLU A 269 0.84 24.00 -0.66
C GLU A 269 2.17 23.35 -0.30
N ARG A 270 3.29 24.07 -0.51
CA ARG A 270 4.66 23.54 -0.39
C ARG A 270 4.96 22.83 0.94
N PRO A 271 4.56 23.34 2.13
CA PRO A 271 4.81 22.67 3.40
C PRO A 271 4.14 21.29 3.48
N PHE A 272 2.92 21.15 2.96
CA PHE A 272 2.19 19.88 2.99
C PHE A 272 2.87 18.83 2.11
N VAL A 273 3.13 19.17 0.84
CA VAL A 273 3.72 18.23 -0.14
C VAL A 273 5.14 17.83 0.21
N THR A 274 5.92 18.71 0.84
CA THR A 274 7.29 18.39 1.30
C THR A 274 7.32 17.59 2.60
N ALA A 275 6.27 17.65 3.44
CA ALA A 275 6.13 16.80 4.62
C ALA A 275 5.82 15.33 4.26
N CYS A 276 5.31 15.05 3.06
CA CYS A 276 5.06 13.71 2.56
C CYS A 276 6.38 12.98 2.21
N THR A 277 6.96 12.32 3.20
CA THR A 277 8.19 11.54 3.06
C THR A 277 7.91 10.05 2.81
N PHE A 278 8.91 9.35 2.27
CA PHE A 278 8.86 7.90 2.01
C PHE A 278 10.11 7.24 2.59
N THR A 279 9.93 6.06 3.18
CA THR A 279 11.05 5.20 3.59
C THR A 279 11.44 4.31 2.41
N PRO A 280 12.73 4.26 2.01
CA PRO A 280 13.22 3.27 1.06
C PRO A 280 13.04 1.85 1.61
N MET A 281 12.54 0.95 0.79
CA MET A 281 12.45 -0.47 1.11
C MET A 281 13.06 -1.29 -0.01
N MET A 282 13.79 -2.34 0.36
CA MET A 282 14.40 -3.28 -0.57
C MET A 282 13.70 -4.63 -0.45
N LYS A 283 13.25 -5.17 -1.58
CA LYS A 283 12.70 -6.52 -1.66
C LYS A 283 13.66 -7.39 -2.46
N VAL A 284 14.08 -8.50 -1.87
CA VAL A 284 14.90 -9.52 -2.53
C VAL A 284 14.02 -10.75 -2.73
N SER A 285 13.91 -11.21 -3.97
CA SER A 285 13.11 -12.38 -4.32
C SER A 285 14.03 -13.54 -4.66
N TYR A 286 13.85 -14.66 -3.96
CA TYR A 286 14.57 -15.90 -4.23
C TYR A 286 13.64 -16.89 -4.91
N LEU A 287 14.00 -17.31 -6.13
CA LEU A 287 13.31 -18.38 -6.84
C LEU A 287 13.89 -19.71 -6.37
N LEU A 288 13.05 -20.57 -5.78
CA LEU A 288 13.50 -21.80 -5.13
C LEU A 288 12.84 -23.00 -5.79
N ASP A 289 13.60 -24.09 -6.00
CA ASP A 289 13.08 -25.35 -6.56
C ASP A 289 12.12 -26.07 -5.60
N ARG A 290 12.13 -25.69 -4.32
CA ARG A 290 11.25 -26.23 -3.29
C ARG A 290 10.83 -25.14 -2.30
N PRO A 291 9.58 -25.16 -1.78
CA PRO A 291 9.13 -24.19 -0.79
C PRO A 291 10.01 -24.19 0.47
N LEU A 292 10.41 -23.00 0.92
CA LEU A 292 11.06 -22.79 2.21
C LEU A 292 9.98 -22.48 3.25
N ALA A 293 9.51 -23.47 3.99
CA ALA A 293 8.56 -23.23 5.08
C ALA A 293 9.28 -23.22 6.43
N PRO A 294 9.12 -22.17 7.27
CA PRO A 294 9.52 -22.28 8.66
C PRO A 294 8.77 -23.43 9.33
N ALA A 295 9.43 -24.15 10.24
CA ALA A 295 8.81 -25.26 10.96
C ALA A 295 7.61 -24.77 11.79
N ALA A 296 6.41 -24.95 11.26
CA ALA A 296 5.17 -24.47 11.85
C ALA A 296 4.04 -25.49 11.66
N ARG A 297 3.06 -25.48 12.57
CA ARG A 297 1.89 -26.38 12.52
C ARG A 297 0.93 -26.11 11.35
N ARG A 298 1.05 -24.94 10.72
CA ARG A 298 0.26 -24.47 9.57
C ARG A 298 1.20 -23.73 8.61
N PRO A 299 0.92 -23.72 7.28
CA PRO A 299 1.70 -22.93 6.33
C PRO A 299 1.78 -21.47 6.76
N VAL A 300 2.97 -20.89 6.67
CA VAL A 300 3.22 -19.47 6.91
C VAL A 300 3.34 -18.80 5.56
N HIS A 301 2.60 -17.71 5.38
CA HIS A 301 2.74 -16.86 4.19
C HIS A 301 3.65 -15.66 4.46
N ILE A 302 3.55 -15.09 5.66
CA ILE A 302 4.37 -13.93 6.06
C ILE A 302 4.97 -14.24 7.41
N LEU A 303 6.28 -14.13 7.52
CA LEU A 303 7.01 -14.15 8.77
C LEU A 303 7.54 -12.73 9.01
N LEU A 304 6.94 -12.02 9.95
CA LEU A 304 7.44 -10.73 10.40
C LEU A 304 8.64 -10.94 11.33
N THR A 305 9.66 -10.11 11.18
CA THR A 305 10.88 -10.12 12.01
C THR A 305 10.94 -8.83 12.81
N PRO A 306 10.71 -8.89 14.13
CA PRO A 306 10.83 -7.75 15.04
C PRO A 306 12.22 -7.12 15.01
N ALA A 307 12.29 -5.79 15.05
CA ALA A 307 13.56 -5.07 15.13
C ALA A 307 14.39 -5.38 16.40
N VAL A 308 13.75 -5.90 17.44
CA VAL A 308 14.41 -6.35 18.67
C VAL A 308 15.09 -7.72 18.54
N GLU A 309 14.77 -8.47 17.48
CA GLU A 309 15.36 -9.78 17.17
C GLU A 309 16.33 -9.69 15.99
N GLU A 310 16.02 -8.84 14.99
CA GLU A 310 16.77 -8.65 13.75
C GLU A 310 16.51 -7.24 13.21
N ASP A 311 17.54 -6.42 13.06
CA ASP A 311 17.43 -4.99 12.76
C ASP A 311 17.52 -4.66 11.26
N VAL A 312 17.90 -5.61 10.41
CA VAL A 312 18.03 -5.43 8.95
C VAL A 312 16.82 -6.01 8.20
N LEU A 313 16.40 -7.22 8.53
CA LEU A 313 15.31 -7.91 7.85
C LEU A 313 13.98 -7.58 8.54
N SER A 314 13.02 -7.00 7.81
CA SER A 314 11.67 -6.68 8.35
C SER A 314 10.66 -7.82 8.22
N GLY A 315 10.90 -8.77 7.31
CA GLY A 315 10.10 -9.97 7.19
C GLY A 315 10.40 -10.79 5.94
N VAL A 316 9.78 -11.96 5.86
CA VAL A 316 9.87 -12.89 4.74
C VAL A 316 8.46 -13.23 4.26
N VAL A 317 8.26 -13.17 2.95
CA VAL A 317 7.03 -13.65 2.28
C VAL A 317 7.35 -14.97 1.61
N VAL A 318 6.54 -15.99 1.89
CA VAL A 318 6.71 -17.39 1.47
C VAL A 318 5.60 -17.79 0.52
#